data_AF-A0A852NS45-F1
#
_entry.id   AF-A0A852NS45-F1
#
_cell.length_a   1.000
_cell.length_b   1.000
_cell.length_c   1.000
_cell.angle_alpha   90.00
_cell.angle_beta   90.00
_cell.angle_gamma   90.00
#
_symmetry.space_group_name_H-M   'P 1'
#
loop_
_entity.id
_entity.type
_entity.pdbx_description
1 polymer ?
#
loop_
_entity_poly.entity_id
_entity_poly.type
_entity_poly.pdbx_seq_one_letter_code
_entity_poly.pdbx_strand_id
1 'polypeptide(L)'
;SLQVMIKKWSIPCPLPLSSAIDTLQVSNSTGDCKAKLFHLSKESAYAIPTMAFSFLCHTSVLPIYCELQSPSKRRMQNVTVTGIGLSFLIYFMSALFGYLTFYDKVDSELLQGYSRYLPHDTIIMTVRAAILLAVLLTVPLIHFPARKAVLMVFFSHLPVSWICHILVTLTLNAIVVLLAMYVPDIKNVFGVVGSTTSTCLLFVYPGLFYLKLNREDFISPQKLGACALVIFGICVGLLSLVLIIFNWIDQ
;
A
#
# COMPACT_ATOMS: atom_id res chain seq x y z
N SER A 1 1.97 4.41 -36.65
CA SER A 1 1.21 5.01 -35.53
C SER A 1 1.77 4.63 -34.15
N LEU A 2 2.00 3.34 -33.86
CA LEU A 2 2.51 2.88 -32.56
C LEU A 2 3.87 3.51 -32.19
N GLN A 3 4.81 3.60 -33.13
CA GLN A 3 6.15 4.16 -32.90
C GLN A 3 6.14 5.67 -32.60
N VAL A 4 5.17 6.41 -33.16
CA VAL A 4 4.96 7.84 -32.88
C VAL A 4 4.35 8.04 -31.51
N MET A 5 3.44 7.15 -31.12
CA MET A 5 2.88 7.11 -29.76
C MET A 5 3.99 6.80 -28.75
N ILE A 6 4.79 5.74 -28.97
CA ILE A 6 5.91 5.38 -28.10
C ILE A 6 6.90 6.55 -27.97
N LYS A 7 7.25 7.25 -29.05
CA LYS A 7 8.14 8.43 -28.97
C LYS A 7 7.54 9.60 -28.19
N LYS A 8 6.22 9.76 -28.19
CA LYS A 8 5.53 10.82 -27.44
C LYS A 8 5.48 10.54 -25.93
N TRP A 9 5.43 9.26 -25.54
CA TRP A 9 5.33 8.81 -24.15
C TRP A 9 6.65 8.33 -23.55
N SER A 10 7.70 8.19 -24.37
CA SER A 10 9.04 7.80 -23.92
C SER A 10 9.69 8.97 -23.21
N ILE A 11 9.83 8.87 -21.90
CA ILE A 11 10.65 9.80 -21.12
C ILE A 11 12.11 9.59 -21.53
N PRO A 12 12.86 10.63 -21.93
CA PRO A 12 14.23 10.47 -22.35
C PRO A 12 15.10 10.02 -21.17
N CYS A 13 16.04 9.11 -21.45
CA CYS A 13 17.06 8.67 -20.51
C CYS A 13 18.43 9.10 -21.04
N PRO A 14 19.26 9.82 -20.25
CA PRO A 14 19.06 10.23 -18.86
C PRO A 14 17.96 11.30 -18.68
N LEU A 15 17.33 11.29 -17.49
CA LEU A 15 16.22 12.21 -17.15
C LEU A 15 16.69 13.67 -17.18
N PRO A 16 15.96 14.58 -17.83
CA PRO A 16 16.36 15.99 -17.92
C PRO A 16 16.32 16.62 -16.53
N LEU A 17 17.48 17.06 -16.03
CA LEU A 17 17.59 17.76 -14.76
C LEU A 17 16.95 19.15 -14.88
N SER A 18 16.15 19.54 -13.89
CA SER A 18 15.32 20.76 -13.89
C SER A 18 16.10 22.10 -13.86
N SER A 19 17.42 22.10 -14.05
CA SER A 19 18.24 23.31 -14.10
C SER A 19 18.90 23.45 -15.46
N ALA A 20 18.59 24.56 -16.15
CA ALA A 20 19.13 24.96 -17.44
C ALA A 20 20.64 25.36 -17.41
N ILE A 21 21.44 24.70 -16.58
CA ILE A 21 22.90 24.91 -16.51
C ILE A 21 23.54 23.53 -16.32
N ASP A 22 23.70 22.80 -17.42
CA ASP A 22 24.85 21.92 -17.68
C ASP A 22 24.66 21.19 -19.02
N THR A 23 24.56 21.95 -20.11
CA THR A 23 24.73 21.43 -21.48
C THR A 23 26.19 21.03 -21.80
N LEU A 24 27.08 20.95 -20.80
CA LEU A 24 28.49 20.60 -20.96
C LEU A 24 28.96 19.39 -20.11
N GLN A 25 28.04 18.62 -19.52
CA GLN A 25 28.35 17.28 -19.00
C GLN A 25 27.58 16.18 -19.73
N VAL A 26 27.63 16.19 -21.06
CA VAL A 26 27.48 14.95 -21.84
C VAL A 26 28.77 14.16 -21.68
N SER A 27 28.96 13.55 -20.52
CA SER A 27 29.98 12.54 -20.31
C SER A 27 29.46 11.47 -19.36
N ASN A 28 29.15 10.33 -19.98
CA ASN A 28 29.44 9.02 -19.41
C ASN A 28 28.59 8.51 -18.22
N SER A 29 27.30 8.86 -18.15
CA SER A 29 26.35 8.25 -17.20
C SER A 29 25.49 7.16 -17.85
N THR A 30 26.10 6.20 -18.54
CA THR A 30 25.42 4.99 -19.06
C THR A 30 24.94 4.04 -17.94
N GLY A 31 25.29 4.32 -16.68
CA GLY A 31 24.88 3.54 -15.52
C GLY A 31 23.47 3.81 -15.02
N ASP A 32 22.90 5.00 -15.26
CA ASP A 32 21.60 5.42 -14.70
C ASP A 32 20.40 4.78 -15.43
N CYS A 33 20.60 4.37 -16.67
CA CYS A 33 19.56 3.76 -17.53
C CYS A 33 19.72 2.22 -17.62
N LYS A 34 20.28 1.59 -16.58
CA LYS A 34 20.52 0.15 -16.56
C LYS A 34 19.65 -0.50 -15.49
N ALA A 35 18.84 -1.48 -15.88
CA ALA A 35 18.06 -2.25 -14.94
C ALA A 35 18.98 -3.00 -13.95
N LYS A 36 18.88 -2.64 -12.67
CA LYS A 36 19.50 -3.39 -11.57
C LYS A 36 18.47 -4.38 -11.01
N LEU A 37 18.84 -5.66 -10.91
CA LEU A 37 17.95 -6.72 -10.44
C LEU A 37 17.87 -6.81 -8.91
N PHE A 38 18.96 -6.49 -8.21
CA PHE A 38 19.02 -6.53 -6.75
C PHE A 38 19.73 -5.30 -6.20
N HIS A 39 19.01 -4.49 -5.44
CA HIS A 39 19.55 -3.37 -4.69
C HIS A 39 18.94 -3.36 -3.28
N LEU A 40 19.65 -3.94 -2.32
CA LEU A 40 19.26 -3.94 -0.92
C LEU A 40 19.73 -2.63 -0.28
N SER A 41 18.79 -1.72 -0.04
CA SER A 41 19.00 -0.43 0.62
C SER A 41 18.08 -0.30 1.84
N LYS A 42 18.30 0.71 2.69
CA LYS A 42 17.38 1.09 3.77
C LYS A 42 15.94 1.25 3.26
N GLU A 43 15.79 1.72 2.03
CA GLU A 43 14.51 1.87 1.32
C GLU A 43 13.77 0.55 1.08
N SER A 44 14.50 -0.57 0.97
CA SER A 44 13.88 -1.90 0.82
C SER A 44 13.08 -2.33 2.05
N ALA A 45 13.34 -1.73 3.22
CA ALA A 45 12.60 -1.99 4.46
C ALA A 45 11.12 -1.57 4.38
N TYR A 46 10.79 -0.63 3.48
CA TYR A 46 9.42 -0.17 3.22
C TYR A 46 8.67 -1.11 2.26
N ALA A 47 9.37 -1.93 1.47
CA ALA A 47 8.76 -2.73 0.41
C ALA A 47 7.84 -3.82 0.96
N ILE A 48 8.29 -4.61 1.93
CA ILE A 48 7.48 -5.70 2.51
C ILE A 48 6.22 -5.14 3.19
N PRO A 49 6.29 -4.14 4.08
CA PRO A 49 5.11 -3.48 4.65
C PRO A 49 4.15 -2.91 3.61
N THR A 50 4.67 -2.23 2.59
CA THR A 50 3.85 -1.59 1.55
C THR A 50 3.14 -2.64 0.71
N MET A 51 3.81 -3.75 0.36
CA MET A 51 3.17 -4.88 -0.31
C MET A 51 2.09 -5.52 0.58
N ALA A 52 2.38 -5.75 1.87
CA ALA A 52 1.41 -6.30 2.81
C ALA A 52 0.17 -5.40 2.92
N PHE A 53 0.36 -4.09 2.99
CA PHE A 53 -0.74 -3.12 2.96
C PHE A 53 -1.52 -3.13 1.64
N SER A 54 -0.84 -3.25 0.50
CA SER A 54 -1.48 -3.26 -0.83
C SER A 54 -2.44 -4.45 -1.03
N PHE A 55 -2.16 -5.58 -0.37
CA PHE A 55 -3.01 -6.78 -0.40
C PHE A 55 -3.96 -6.90 0.80
N LEU A 56 -4.06 -5.86 1.63
CA LEU A 56 -4.96 -5.85 2.77
C LEU A 56 -6.41 -5.67 2.30
N CYS A 57 -7.16 -6.78 2.23
CA CYS A 57 -8.56 -6.78 1.81
C CYS A 57 -9.55 -7.19 2.91
N HIS A 58 -9.06 -7.56 4.10
CA HIS A 58 -9.85 -8.23 5.15
C HIS A 58 -11.07 -7.44 5.63
N THR A 59 -11.01 -6.10 5.64
CA THR A 59 -12.12 -5.24 6.07
C THR A 59 -13.31 -5.28 5.12
N SER A 60 -13.07 -5.59 3.84
CA SER A 60 -14.09 -5.62 2.78
C SER A 60 -14.66 -7.02 2.54
N VAL A 61 -13.99 -8.07 3.05
CA VAL A 61 -14.41 -9.47 2.90
C VAL A 61 -15.83 -9.69 3.46
N LEU A 62 -16.15 -9.16 4.64
CA LEU A 62 -17.45 -9.38 5.27
C LEU A 62 -18.61 -8.73 4.49
N PRO A 63 -18.56 -7.44 4.11
CA PRO A 63 -19.58 -6.86 3.23
C PRO A 63 -19.76 -7.62 1.91
N ILE A 64 -18.66 -7.99 1.24
CA ILE A 64 -18.71 -8.76 -0.01
C ILE A 64 -19.38 -10.12 0.20
N TYR A 65 -19.08 -10.79 1.31
CA TYR A 65 -19.70 -12.08 1.64
C TYR A 65 -21.21 -11.96 1.85
N CYS A 66 -21.68 -10.89 2.51
CA CYS A 66 -23.10 -10.64 2.75
C CYS A 66 -23.88 -10.31 1.48
N GLU A 67 -23.27 -9.61 0.53
CA GLU A 67 -23.88 -9.24 -0.76
C GLU A 67 -23.80 -10.38 -1.81
N LEU A 68 -23.01 -11.42 -1.55
CA LEU A 68 -22.82 -12.52 -2.49
C LEU A 68 -24.09 -13.38 -2.58
N GLN A 69 -24.66 -13.50 -3.77
CA GLN A 69 -25.82 -14.36 -4.03
C GLN A 69 -25.52 -15.82 -3.62
N SER A 70 -26.26 -16.37 -2.66
CA SER A 70 -26.07 -17.71 -2.06
C SER A 70 -24.65 -17.94 -1.50
N PRO A 71 -24.29 -17.29 -0.38
CA PRO A 71 -22.93 -17.23 0.11
C PRO A 71 -22.46 -18.58 0.66
N SER A 72 -21.26 -19.01 0.27
CA SER A 72 -20.61 -20.23 0.80
C SER A 72 -19.10 -20.03 0.92
N LYS A 73 -18.45 -20.79 1.82
CA LYS A 73 -17.00 -20.68 2.05
C LYS A 73 -16.20 -20.85 0.75
N ARG A 74 -16.53 -21.86 -0.05
CA ARG A 74 -15.86 -22.16 -1.33
C ARG A 74 -16.04 -21.03 -2.34
N ARG A 75 -17.25 -20.45 -2.44
CA ARG A 75 -17.51 -19.35 -3.39
C ARG A 75 -16.80 -18.09 -2.97
N MET A 76 -16.79 -17.76 -1.68
CA MET A 76 -16.04 -16.61 -1.17
C MET A 76 -14.54 -16.77 -1.37
N GLN A 77 -14.02 -17.98 -1.17
CA GLN A 77 -12.62 -18.30 -1.44
C GLN A 77 -12.28 -18.10 -2.93
N ASN A 78 -13.13 -18.54 -3.85
CA ASN A 78 -12.93 -18.30 -5.28
C ASN A 78 -12.95 -16.80 -5.61
N VAL A 79 -13.89 -16.03 -5.06
CA VAL A 79 -13.93 -14.56 -5.23
C VAL A 79 -12.64 -13.92 -4.72
N THR A 80 -12.17 -14.35 -3.56
CA THR A 80 -10.95 -13.81 -2.93
C THR A 80 -9.70 -14.16 -3.74
N VAL A 81 -9.53 -15.42 -4.16
CA VAL A 81 -8.38 -15.86 -4.95
C VAL A 81 -8.35 -15.16 -6.31
N THR A 82 -9.48 -15.06 -7.00
CA THR A 82 -9.58 -14.34 -8.28
C THR A 82 -9.28 -12.85 -8.10
N GLY A 83 -9.81 -12.21 -7.05
CA GLY A 83 -9.57 -10.79 -6.77
C GLY A 83 -8.12 -10.48 -6.43
N ILE A 84 -7.50 -11.27 -5.56
CA ILE A 84 -6.07 -11.13 -5.21
C ILE A 84 -5.19 -11.41 -6.43
N GLY A 85 -5.49 -12.45 -7.21
CA GLY A 85 -4.75 -12.78 -8.43
C GLY A 85 -4.78 -11.67 -9.47
N LEU A 86 -5.95 -11.09 -9.73
CA LEU A 86 -6.09 -9.95 -10.64
C LEU A 86 -5.33 -8.71 -10.12
N SER A 87 -5.44 -8.42 -8.83
CA SER A 87 -4.72 -7.31 -8.19
C SER A 87 -3.21 -7.48 -8.31
N PHE A 88 -2.70 -8.69 -8.09
CA PHE A 88 -1.29 -9.01 -8.27
C PHE A 88 -0.80 -8.74 -9.69
N LEU A 89 -1.55 -9.17 -10.70
CA LEU A 89 -1.18 -8.92 -12.10
C LEU A 89 -1.12 -7.43 -12.43
N ILE A 90 -2.11 -6.65 -11.98
CA ILE A 90 -2.15 -5.20 -12.20
C ILE A 90 -0.99 -4.51 -11.49
N TYR A 91 -0.74 -4.84 -10.22
CA TYR A 91 0.36 -4.26 -9.45
C TYR A 91 1.73 -4.65 -10.02
N PHE A 92 1.91 -5.91 -10.43
CA PHE A 92 3.16 -6.38 -11.03
C PHE A 92 3.47 -5.66 -12.35
N MET A 93 2.49 -5.57 -13.25
CA MET A 93 2.69 -4.85 -14.52
C MET A 93 2.96 -3.36 -14.28
N SER A 94 2.22 -2.73 -13.37
CA SER A 94 2.42 -1.32 -13.03
C SER A 94 3.81 -1.07 -12.42
N ALA A 95 4.27 -1.95 -11.53
CA ALA A 95 5.58 -1.87 -10.91
C ALA A 95 6.71 -2.11 -11.94
N LEU A 96 6.55 -3.11 -12.82
CA LEU A 96 7.53 -3.44 -13.86
C LEU A 96 7.70 -2.27 -14.84
N PHE A 97 6.61 -1.79 -15.44
CA PHE A 97 6.69 -0.66 -16.38
C PHE A 97 7.05 0.65 -15.69
N GLY A 98 6.60 0.86 -14.44
CA GLY A 98 6.98 2.02 -13.64
C GLY A 98 8.49 2.07 -13.40
N TYR A 99 9.09 0.95 -12.98
CA TYR A 99 10.53 0.85 -12.79
C TYR A 99 11.32 0.96 -14.10
N LEU A 100 10.88 0.30 -15.18
CA LEU A 100 11.56 0.41 -16.48
C LEU A 100 11.48 1.81 -17.11
N THR A 101 10.55 2.66 -16.65
CA THR A 101 10.42 4.03 -17.13
C THR A 101 11.41 4.98 -16.45
N PHE A 102 11.63 4.85 -15.14
CA PHE A 102 12.45 5.79 -14.35
C PHE A 102 13.75 5.19 -13.80
N TYR A 103 13.94 3.87 -13.88
CA TYR A 103 15.09 3.13 -13.37
C TYR A 103 15.43 3.49 -11.91
N ASP A 104 16.66 3.94 -11.63
CA ASP A 104 17.13 4.28 -10.28
C ASP A 104 16.54 5.60 -9.73
N LYS A 105 15.69 6.29 -10.50
CA LYS A 105 15.12 7.61 -10.16
C LYS A 105 13.60 7.57 -9.99
N VAL A 106 13.05 6.45 -9.52
CA VAL A 106 11.62 6.32 -9.20
C VAL A 106 11.28 7.12 -7.94
N ASP A 107 10.33 8.05 -8.05
CA ASP A 107 9.78 8.79 -6.90
C ASP A 107 8.90 7.90 -6.01
N SER A 108 8.76 8.25 -4.72
CA SER A 108 7.85 7.59 -3.77
C SER A 108 6.40 7.51 -4.28
N GLU A 109 5.97 8.49 -5.08
CA GLU A 109 4.71 8.50 -5.79
C GLU A 109 4.97 8.50 -7.31
N LEU A 110 4.66 7.39 -7.97
CA LEU A 110 4.90 7.21 -9.41
C LEU A 110 4.26 8.33 -10.26
N LEU A 111 3.04 8.74 -9.90
CA LEU A 111 2.28 9.74 -10.63
C LEU A 111 2.88 11.15 -10.48
N GLN A 112 3.51 11.44 -9.35
CA GLN A 112 4.26 12.68 -9.15
C GLN A 112 5.46 12.74 -10.10
N GLY A 113 6.16 11.62 -10.29
CA GLY A 113 7.22 11.50 -11.30
C GLY A 113 6.70 11.83 -12.70
N TYR A 114 5.62 11.19 -13.15
CA TYR A 114 5.01 11.50 -14.45
C TYR A 114 4.56 12.97 -14.57
N SER A 115 3.95 13.54 -13.53
CA SER A 115 3.51 14.94 -13.52
C SER A 115 4.69 15.92 -13.55
N ARG A 116 5.87 15.53 -13.05
CA ARG A 116 7.09 16.36 -13.08
C ARG A 116 7.70 16.43 -14.47
N TYR A 117 7.76 15.30 -15.18
CA TYR A 117 8.37 15.23 -16.52
C TYR A 117 7.39 15.55 -17.65
N LEU A 118 6.08 15.34 -17.45
CA LEU A 118 5.01 15.66 -18.42
C LEU A 118 3.91 16.55 -17.80
N PRO A 119 4.21 17.79 -17.38
CA PRO A 119 3.29 18.61 -16.59
C PRO A 119 2.02 19.08 -17.33
N HIS A 120 2.03 19.10 -18.66
CA HIS A 120 0.92 19.59 -19.48
C HIS A 120 0.24 18.50 -20.33
N ASP A 121 0.49 17.23 -20.03
CA ASP A 121 -0.17 16.15 -20.77
C ASP A 121 -1.58 15.91 -20.24
N THR A 122 -2.57 16.09 -21.13
CA THR A 122 -3.99 15.88 -20.84
C THR A 122 -4.27 14.49 -20.29
N ILE A 123 -3.53 13.45 -20.72
CA ILE A 123 -3.77 12.08 -20.23
C ILE A 123 -3.32 11.94 -18.78
N ILE A 124 -2.12 12.44 -18.42
CA ILE A 124 -1.61 12.36 -17.05
C ILE A 124 -2.53 13.13 -16.09
N MET A 125 -2.99 14.31 -16.50
CA MET A 125 -3.96 15.09 -15.73
C MET A 125 -5.31 14.36 -15.58
N THR A 126 -5.79 13.70 -16.63
CA THR A 126 -7.03 12.91 -16.58
C THR A 126 -6.88 11.71 -15.65
N VAL A 127 -5.77 10.97 -15.74
CA VAL A 127 -5.47 9.83 -14.85
C VAL A 127 -5.40 10.29 -13.40
N ARG A 128 -4.76 11.43 -13.12
CA ARG A 128 -4.70 12.02 -11.78
C ARG A 128 -6.09 12.35 -11.25
N ALA A 129 -6.94 13.00 -12.05
CA ALA A 129 -8.32 13.30 -11.66
C ALA A 129 -9.13 12.02 -11.39
N ALA A 130 -8.96 10.98 -12.22
CA ALA A 130 -9.63 9.70 -12.04
C ALA A 130 -9.20 8.98 -10.76
N ILE A 131 -7.90 8.99 -10.42
CA ILE A 131 -7.39 8.43 -9.17
C ILE A 131 -7.94 9.21 -7.96
N LEU A 132 -7.95 10.54 -8.02
CA LEU A 132 -8.53 11.37 -6.95
C LEU A 132 -10.01 11.04 -6.74
N LEU A 133 -10.80 10.92 -7.82
CA LEU A 133 -12.20 10.51 -7.74
C LEU A 133 -12.35 9.10 -7.14
N ALA A 134 -11.54 8.14 -7.58
CA ALA A 134 -11.58 6.78 -7.05
C ALA A 134 -11.26 6.74 -5.54
N VAL A 135 -10.26 7.49 -5.10
CA VAL A 135 -9.91 7.63 -3.67
C VAL A 135 -11.07 8.27 -2.90
N LEU A 136 -11.66 9.35 -3.41
CA LEU A 136 -12.83 9.99 -2.80
C LEU A 136 -14.02 9.04 -2.63
N LEU A 137 -14.28 8.18 -3.61
CA LEU A 137 -15.33 7.16 -3.54
C LEU A 137 -14.99 6.01 -2.57
N THR A 138 -13.69 5.75 -2.36
CA THR A 138 -13.22 4.68 -1.46
C THR A 138 -13.23 5.13 0.01
N VAL A 139 -13.02 6.41 0.29
CA VAL A 139 -12.99 6.97 1.65
C VAL A 139 -14.24 6.63 2.48
N PRO A 140 -15.49 6.79 1.98
CA PRO A 140 -16.70 6.40 2.70
C PRO A 140 -16.77 4.91 3.02
N LEU A 141 -16.34 4.05 2.08
CA LEU A 141 -16.36 2.60 2.22
C LEU A 141 -15.45 2.13 3.37
N ILE A 142 -14.30 2.78 3.56
CA ILE A 142 -13.35 2.47 4.64
C ILE A 142 -13.76 3.14 5.96
N HIS A 143 -14.31 4.35 5.91
CA HIS A 143 -14.77 5.07 7.12
C HIS A 143 -15.92 4.36 7.81
N PHE A 144 -16.81 3.70 7.06
CA PHE A 144 -17.94 2.98 7.63
C PHE A 144 -17.53 1.88 8.65
N PRO A 145 -16.70 0.89 8.29
CA PRO A 145 -16.23 -0.12 9.24
C PRO A 145 -15.32 0.49 10.31
N ALA A 146 -14.49 1.49 9.99
CA ALA A 146 -13.66 2.17 10.98
C ALA A 146 -14.50 2.80 12.10
N ARG A 147 -15.56 3.52 11.74
CA ARG A 147 -16.50 4.10 12.70
C ARG A 147 -17.18 3.03 13.54
N LYS A 148 -17.64 1.93 12.93
CA LYS A 148 -18.24 0.82 13.68
C LYS A 148 -17.24 0.20 14.67
N ALA A 149 -15.99 0.03 14.28
CA ALA A 149 -14.95 -0.49 15.16
C ALA A 149 -14.70 0.43 16.36
N VAL A 150 -14.58 1.75 16.14
CA VAL A 150 -14.41 2.73 17.24
C VAL A 150 -15.61 2.72 18.18
N LEU A 151 -16.84 2.70 17.65
CA LEU A 151 -18.05 2.64 18.47
C LEU A 151 -18.13 1.34 19.29
N MET A 152 -17.77 0.20 18.69
CA MET A 152 -17.73 -1.08 19.42
C MET A 152 -16.66 -1.11 20.52
N VAL A 153 -15.51 -0.46 20.32
CA VAL A 153 -14.42 -0.49 21.31
C VAL A 153 -14.67 0.48 22.46
N PHE A 154 -15.12 1.71 22.17
CA PHE A 154 -15.23 2.77 23.19
C PHE A 154 -16.65 2.97 23.73
N PHE A 155 -17.68 2.61 22.97
CA PHE A 155 -19.09 2.91 23.28
C PHE A 155 -19.98 1.66 23.25
N SER A 156 -19.42 0.46 23.48
CA SER A 156 -20.15 -0.82 23.44
C SER A 156 -21.41 -0.87 24.33
N HIS A 157 -21.43 -0.12 25.42
CA HIS A 157 -22.49 -0.12 26.41
C HIS A 157 -23.46 1.08 26.33
N LEU A 158 -23.24 2.04 25.42
CA LEU A 158 -24.02 3.28 25.36
C LEU A 158 -24.98 3.29 24.16
N PRO A 159 -26.21 3.83 24.30
CA PRO A 159 -27.11 3.99 23.17
C PRO A 159 -26.51 4.98 22.18
N VAL A 160 -26.15 4.50 20.99
CA VAL A 160 -25.47 5.34 19.99
C VAL A 160 -26.46 6.33 19.39
N SER A 161 -26.25 7.62 19.66
CA SER A 161 -27.03 8.73 19.10
C SER A 161 -26.42 9.25 17.79
N TRP A 162 -27.20 9.97 16.99
CA TRP A 162 -26.70 10.64 15.78
C TRP A 162 -25.54 11.61 16.06
N ILE A 163 -25.56 12.28 17.21
CA ILE A 163 -24.49 13.19 17.65
C ILE A 163 -23.20 12.40 17.90
N CYS A 164 -23.29 11.23 18.55
CA CYS A 164 -22.15 10.35 18.75
C CYS A 164 -21.54 9.91 17.41
N HIS A 165 -22.37 9.58 16.41
CA HIS A 165 -21.89 9.23 15.08
C HIS A 165 -21.15 10.39 14.39
N ILE A 166 -21.68 11.61 14.49
CA ILE A 166 -21.05 12.81 13.92
C ILE A 166 -19.71 13.08 14.62
N LEU A 167 -19.69 13.09 15.95
CA LEU A 167 -18.47 13.35 16.74
C LEU A 167 -17.35 12.34 16.44
N VAL A 168 -17.67 11.05 16.38
CA VAL A 168 -16.68 10.01 16.04
C VAL A 168 -16.14 10.21 14.63
N THR A 169 -17.02 10.52 13.67
CA THR A 169 -16.60 10.72 12.27
C THR A 169 -15.73 11.98 12.15
N LEU A 170 -16.07 13.07 12.83
CA LEU A 170 -15.29 14.30 12.85
C LEU A 170 -13.92 14.07 13.48
N THR A 171 -13.87 13.34 14.59
CA THR A 171 -12.61 13.02 15.28
C THR A 171 -11.70 12.16 14.40
N LEU A 172 -12.25 11.14 13.73
CA LEU A 172 -11.49 10.32 12.78
C LEU A 172 -10.91 11.15 11.63
N ASN A 173 -11.72 12.02 11.02
CA ASN A 173 -11.25 12.90 9.94
C ASN A 173 -10.18 13.89 10.42
N ALA A 174 -10.36 14.47 11.61
CA ALA A 174 -9.38 15.39 12.18
C ALA A 174 -8.01 14.70 12.37
N ILE A 175 -7.99 13.46 12.86
CA ILE A 175 -6.75 12.68 13.00
C ILE A 175 -6.10 12.43 11.64
N VAL A 176 -6.88 12.02 10.63
CA VAL A 176 -6.36 11.77 9.27
C VAL A 176 -5.76 13.03 8.65
N VAL A 177 -6.45 14.17 8.75
CA VAL A 177 -5.96 15.46 8.23
C VAL A 177 -4.71 15.91 8.97
N LEU A 178 -4.67 15.74 10.30
CA LEU A 178 -3.49 16.05 11.10
C LEU A 178 -2.29 15.21 10.68
N LEU A 179 -2.45 13.90 10.50
CA LEU A 179 -1.41 13.02 9.99
C LEU A 179 -0.92 13.45 8.59
N ALA A 180 -1.84 13.83 7.70
CA ALA A 180 -1.49 14.29 6.35
C ALA A 180 -0.70 15.61 6.36
N MET A 181 -0.91 16.49 7.34
CA MET A 181 -0.11 17.72 7.49
C MET A 181 1.29 17.46 8.05
N TYR A 182 1.45 16.47 8.94
CA TYR A 182 2.73 16.18 9.58
C TYR A 182 3.62 15.23 8.77
N VAL A 183 3.05 14.33 7.96
CA VAL A 183 3.82 13.34 7.20
C VAL A 183 3.82 13.71 5.71
N PRO A 184 4.89 14.32 5.18
CA PRO A 184 4.93 14.78 3.79
C PRO A 184 5.09 13.63 2.77
N ASP A 185 5.63 12.49 3.19
CA ASP A 185 5.91 11.35 2.32
C ASP A 185 4.90 10.20 2.50
N ILE A 186 4.15 9.90 1.45
CA ILE A 186 3.18 8.78 1.44
C ILE A 186 3.84 7.42 1.69
N LYS A 187 5.12 7.25 1.29
CA LYS A 187 5.93 6.06 1.55
C LYS A 187 6.05 5.77 3.05
N ASN A 188 6.24 6.81 3.87
CA ASN A 188 6.37 6.66 5.31
C ASN A 188 5.04 6.21 5.94
N VAL A 189 3.92 6.78 5.48
CA VAL A 189 2.58 6.38 5.93
C VAL A 189 2.33 4.90 5.61
N PHE A 190 2.55 4.48 4.37
CA PHE A 190 2.36 3.07 3.97
C PHE A 190 3.34 2.11 4.65
N GLY A 191 4.57 2.54 4.89
CA GLY A 191 5.55 1.78 5.65
C GLY A 191 5.09 1.52 7.09
N VAL A 192 4.68 2.57 7.82
CA VAL A 192 4.25 2.45 9.22
C VAL A 192 2.93 1.68 9.34
N VAL A 193 1.92 2.04 8.54
CA VAL A 193 0.61 1.36 8.57
C VAL A 193 0.75 -0.10 8.13
N GLY A 194 1.56 -0.37 7.12
CA GLY A 194 1.83 -1.73 6.65
C GLY A 194 2.59 -2.58 7.68
N SER A 195 3.60 -2.02 8.33
CA SER A 195 4.46 -2.74 9.29
C SER A 195 3.77 -2.98 10.63
N THR A 196 2.72 -2.22 10.95
CA THR A 196 1.90 -2.39 12.16
C THR A 196 0.61 -3.16 11.87
N THR A 197 -0.28 -2.56 11.09
CA THR A 197 -1.65 -3.04 10.91
C THR A 197 -1.68 -4.27 10.00
N SER A 198 -1.01 -4.18 8.85
CA SER A 198 -1.06 -5.26 7.86
C SER A 198 -0.27 -6.49 8.32
N THR A 199 0.92 -6.34 8.89
CA THR A 199 1.68 -7.46 9.47
C THR A 199 0.90 -8.19 10.56
N CYS A 200 0.20 -7.45 11.44
CA CYS A 200 -0.66 -8.06 12.44
C CYS A 200 -1.80 -8.84 11.80
N LEU A 201 -2.53 -8.24 10.85
CA LEU A 201 -3.69 -8.85 10.19
C LEU A 201 -3.35 -10.04 9.29
N LEU A 202 -2.23 -10.00 8.58
CA LEU A 202 -1.85 -11.02 7.59
C LEU A 202 -1.05 -12.17 8.20
N PHE A 203 -0.17 -11.89 9.16
CA PHE A 203 0.77 -12.89 9.68
C PHE A 203 0.45 -13.29 11.12
N VAL A 204 0.24 -12.32 12.01
CA VAL A 204 0.10 -12.58 13.45
C VAL A 204 -1.27 -13.16 13.81
N TYR A 205 -2.37 -12.48 13.46
CA TYR A 205 -3.71 -12.92 13.85
C TYR A 205 -4.11 -14.29 13.28
N PRO A 206 -3.87 -14.61 11.99
CA PRO A 206 -4.19 -15.93 11.47
C PRO A 206 -3.42 -17.04 12.19
N GLY A 207 -2.14 -16.82 12.49
CA GLY A 207 -1.32 -17.76 13.25
C GLY A 207 -1.82 -17.93 14.69
N LEU A 208 -2.15 -16.83 15.38
CA LEU A 208 -2.71 -16.87 16.73
C LEU A 208 -4.07 -17.58 16.80
N PHE A 209 -4.97 -17.31 15.84
CA PHE A 209 -6.26 -17.98 15.77
C PHE A 209 -6.10 -19.48 15.52
N TYR A 210 -5.20 -19.86 14.61
CA TYR A 210 -4.91 -21.27 14.34
C TYR A 210 -4.37 -21.99 15.59
N LEU A 211 -3.42 -21.37 16.30
CA LEU A 211 -2.83 -21.93 17.52
C LEU A 211 -3.82 -22.03 18.69
N LYS A 212 -4.79 -21.12 18.79
CA LYS A 212 -5.83 -21.16 19.83
C LYS A 212 -6.98 -22.11 19.52
N LEU A 213 -7.40 -22.24 18.26
CA LEU A 213 -8.53 -23.09 17.90
C LEU A 213 -8.15 -24.57 17.78
N ASN A 214 -6.95 -24.88 17.30
CA ASN A 214 -6.53 -26.26 17.10
C ASN A 214 -5.84 -26.82 18.34
N ARG A 215 -6.38 -27.94 18.85
CA ARG A 215 -5.85 -28.70 20.00
C ARG A 215 -4.84 -29.78 19.60
N GLU A 216 -4.22 -29.67 18.42
CA GLU A 216 -3.16 -30.58 18.00
C GLU A 216 -1.91 -30.44 18.89
N ASP A 217 -1.14 -31.53 18.99
CA ASP A 217 0.13 -31.56 19.72
C ASP A 217 1.09 -30.49 19.20
N PHE A 218 1.91 -29.92 20.09
CA PHE A 218 2.84 -28.83 19.78
C PHE A 218 3.89 -29.18 18.71
N ILE A 219 4.04 -30.46 18.37
CA ILE A 219 5.02 -30.99 17.41
C ILE A 219 4.41 -31.19 16.00
N SER A 220 3.09 -30.94 15.83
CA SER A 220 2.47 -31.00 14.50
C SER A 220 3.11 -29.98 13.54
N PRO A 221 3.49 -30.38 12.31
CA PRO A 221 4.12 -29.48 11.33
C PRO A 221 3.24 -28.28 10.99
N GLN A 222 1.91 -28.42 11.07
CA GLN A 222 1.00 -27.30 10.80
C GLN A 222 1.03 -26.25 11.92
N LYS A 223 1.18 -26.67 13.18
CA LYS A 223 1.30 -25.75 14.32
C LYS A 223 2.67 -25.09 14.39
N LEU A 224 3.73 -25.79 13.97
CA LEU A 224 5.05 -25.18 13.77
C LEU A 224 4.99 -24.09 12.69
N GLY A 225 4.30 -24.35 11.57
CA GLY A 225 4.06 -23.36 10.52
C GLY A 225 3.32 -22.12 11.02
N ALA A 226 2.27 -22.29 11.83
CA ALA A 226 1.54 -21.18 12.44
C ALA A 226 2.41 -20.37 13.42
N CYS A 227 3.23 -21.04 14.23
CA CYS A 227 4.17 -20.38 15.14
C CYS A 227 5.24 -19.58 14.36
N ALA A 228 5.82 -20.19 13.33
CA ALA A 228 6.78 -19.53 12.44
C ALA A 228 6.18 -18.30 11.75
N LEU A 229 4.92 -18.37 11.32
CA LEU A 229 4.21 -17.24 10.72
C LEU A 229 4.05 -16.06 11.69
N VAL A 230 3.72 -16.33 12.96
CA VAL A 230 3.62 -15.30 14.01
C VAL A 230 4.97 -14.66 14.27
N ILE A 231 6.02 -15.46 14.46
CA ILE A 231 7.37 -14.97 14.72
C ILE A 231 7.86 -14.12 13.54
N PHE A 232 7.66 -14.61 12.31
CA PHE A 232 8.00 -13.88 11.09
C PHE A 232 7.28 -12.53 11.02
N GLY A 233 5.97 -12.51 11.29
CA GLY A 233 5.18 -11.28 11.30
C GLY A 233 5.67 -10.25 12.31
N ILE A 234 6.00 -10.70 13.53
CA ILE A 234 6.54 -9.83 14.60
C ILE A 234 7.93 -9.30 14.20
N CYS A 235 8.83 -10.17 13.73
CA CYS A 235 10.17 -9.78 13.32
C CYS A 235 10.15 -8.77 12.18
N VAL A 236 9.38 -9.03 11.12
CA VAL A 236 9.25 -8.12 9.97
C VAL A 236 8.61 -6.80 10.39
N GLY A 237 7.53 -6.84 11.18
CA GLY A 237 6.85 -5.65 11.66
C GLY A 237 7.76 -4.75 12.50
N LEU A 238 8.46 -5.32 13.48
CA LEU A 238 9.38 -4.58 14.35
C LEU A 238 10.60 -4.05 13.57
N LEU A 239 11.23 -4.89 12.73
CA LEU A 239 12.39 -4.49 11.95
C LEU A 239 12.04 -3.32 11.01
N SER A 240 10.95 -3.45 10.25
CA SER A 240 10.51 -2.38 9.36
C SER A 240 10.17 -1.11 10.16
N LEU A 241 9.42 -1.22 11.26
CA LEU A 241 9.04 -0.04 12.06
C LEU A 241 10.27 0.69 12.62
N VAL A 242 11.24 -0.05 13.14
CA VAL A 242 12.50 0.50 13.66
C VAL A 242 13.28 1.22 12.54
N LEU A 243 13.45 0.59 11.38
CA LEU A 243 14.17 1.18 10.25
C LEU A 243 13.47 2.43 9.71
N ILE A 244 12.13 2.44 9.68
CA ILE A 244 11.34 3.59 9.24
C ILE A 244 11.51 4.77 10.20
N ILE A 245 11.45 4.51 11.52
CA ILE A 245 11.64 5.55 12.54
C ILE A 245 13.06 6.12 12.47
N PHE A 246 14.08 5.27 12.33
CA PHE A 246 15.46 5.75 12.16
C PHE A 246 15.62 6.62 10.93
N ASN A 247 15.04 6.22 9.79
CA ASN A 247 15.09 7.03 8.57
C ASN A 247 14.39 8.39 8.74
N TRP A 248 13.39 8.47 9.63
CA TRP A 248 12.66 9.70 9.94
C TRP A 248 13.43 10.63 10.87
N ILE A 249 14.22 10.09 11.79
CA ILE A 249 15.08 10.87 12.70
C ILE A 249 16.30 11.42 11.97
N ASP A 250 16.83 10.66 11.00
CA ASP A 250 18.01 11.03 10.21
C ASP A 250 17.70 12.06 9.09
N GLN A 251 16.44 12.47 8.92
CA GLN A 251 15.93 13.34 7.84
C GLN A 251 15.80 14.80 8.27
#